data_AF-A0A3D6AC04-F1
#
_entry.id   AF-A0A3D6AC04-F1
#
_cell.length_a   1.000
_cell.length_b   1.000
_cell.length_c   1.000
_cell.angle_alpha   90.00
_cell.angle_beta   90.00
_cell.angle_gamma   90.00
#
_symmetry.space_group_name_H-M   'P 1'
#
loop_
_entity.id
_entity.type
_entity.pdbx_description
1 polymer ?
#
loop_
_entity_poly.entity_id
_entity_poly.type
_entity_poly.pdbx_seq_one_letter_code
_entity_poly.pdbx_strand_id
1 'polypeptide(L)'
;MSEKELKLTDLDYATGDHHLQMVKAALPYLDIGRQRNLSMFVKAEELLRTMEFFRDNEDGMMKICALDAEHTSPRSMLSAVRPYANHQEQEMIDMMTRFLETRKGAANAGVTPDQLLALLPPDVKNQFETLQMVIQSFAPGGSA
;
A
#
# COMPACT_ATOMS: atom_id res chain seq x y z
N MET A 1 -21.80 -2.62 -13.65
CA MET A 1 -20.42 -2.47 -13.16
C MET A 1 -20.15 -3.65 -12.26
N SER A 2 -19.12 -4.45 -12.54
CA SER A 2 -18.73 -5.53 -11.61
C SER A 2 -18.22 -4.85 -10.35
N GLU A 3 -18.99 -4.92 -9.26
CA GLU A 3 -18.56 -4.46 -7.94
C GLU A 3 -17.36 -5.33 -7.55
N LYS A 4 -16.15 -4.85 -7.84
CA LYS A 4 -14.96 -5.40 -7.22
C LYS A 4 -15.08 -5.04 -5.74
N GLU A 5 -15.40 -6.03 -4.92
CA GLU A 5 -15.36 -5.94 -3.46
C GLU A 5 -13.90 -5.65 -3.06
N LEU A 6 -13.53 -4.37 -3.10
CA LEU A 6 -12.24 -3.88 -2.67
C LEU A 6 -12.18 -4.06 -1.16
N LYS A 7 -11.33 -4.98 -0.72
CA LYS A 7 -11.08 -5.21 0.69
C LYS A 7 -10.24 -4.05 1.24
N LEU A 8 -10.55 -3.62 2.46
CA LEU A 8 -9.72 -2.67 3.18
C LEU A 8 -8.46 -3.38 3.65
N THR A 9 -7.31 -2.74 3.45
CA THR A 9 -6.02 -3.20 3.96
C THR A 9 -5.84 -2.80 5.41
N ASP A 10 -4.91 -3.44 6.11
CA ASP A 10 -4.57 -3.05 7.48
C ASP A 10 -4.06 -1.60 7.57
N LEU A 11 -3.44 -1.08 6.49
CA LEU A 11 -3.07 0.33 6.40
C LEU A 11 -4.30 1.24 6.38
N ASP A 12 -5.35 0.88 5.63
CA ASP A 12 -6.60 1.64 5.57
C ASP A 12 -7.31 1.69 6.94
N TYR A 13 -7.21 0.62 7.72
CA TYR A 13 -7.72 0.61 9.10
C TYR A 13 -6.89 1.50 10.03
N ALA A 14 -5.58 1.55 9.82
CA ALA A 14 -4.69 2.30 10.70
C ALA A 14 -4.71 3.81 10.44
N THR A 15 -4.87 4.23 9.19
CA THR A 15 -4.87 5.66 8.79
C THR A 15 -6.26 6.22 8.51
N GLY A 16 -7.27 5.36 8.46
CA GLY A 16 -8.65 5.72 8.16
C GLY A 16 -9.31 6.59 9.24
N ASP A 17 -10.28 7.40 8.80
CA ASP A 17 -11.09 8.26 9.69
C ASP A 17 -12.58 8.05 9.42
N HIS A 18 -13.37 7.84 10.48
CA HIS A 18 -14.80 7.58 10.35
C HIS A 18 -15.54 8.73 9.64
N HIS A 19 -15.21 9.98 9.94
CA HIS A 19 -15.86 11.13 9.31
C HIS A 19 -15.48 11.25 7.83
N LEU A 20 -14.23 10.96 7.46
CA LEU A 20 -13.84 10.89 6.04
C LEU A 20 -14.58 9.77 5.30
N GLN A 21 -14.86 8.63 5.94
CA GLN A 21 -15.70 7.58 5.36
C GLN A 21 -17.15 8.06 5.17
N MET A 22 -17.71 8.81 6.12
CA MET A 22 -19.04 9.43 5.98
C MET A 22 -19.08 10.39 4.78
N VAL A 23 -18.04 11.22 4.61
CA VAL A 23 -17.92 12.13 3.46
C VAL A 23 -17.81 11.34 2.15
N LYS A 24 -17.01 10.26 2.09
CA LYS A 24 -16.92 9.39 0.90
C LYS A 24 -18.27 8.77 0.54
N ALA A 25 -19.01 8.29 1.53
CA ALA A 25 -20.34 7.71 1.33
C ALA A 25 -21.37 8.74 0.80
N ALA A 26 -21.17 10.02 1.10
CA ALA A 26 -22.02 11.10 0.59
C ALA A 26 -21.73 11.48 -0.87
N LEU A 27 -20.52 11.21 -1.39
CA LEU A 27 -20.08 11.66 -2.73
C LEU A 27 -21.08 11.32 -3.85
N PRO A 28 -21.64 10.09 -3.96
CA PRO A 28 -22.55 9.74 -5.06
C PRO A 28 -23.82 10.60 -5.13
N TYR A 29 -24.18 11.29 -4.05
CA TYR A 29 -25.39 12.12 -3.94
C TYR A 29 -25.13 13.61 -4.24
N LEU A 30 -23.88 14.01 -4.49
CA LEU A 30 -23.50 15.39 -4.74
C LEU A 30 -23.41 15.69 -6.24
N ASP A 31 -23.44 16.95 -6.63
CA ASP A 31 -23.11 17.35 -8.00
C ASP A 31 -21.62 17.14 -8.31
N ILE A 32 -21.28 17.03 -9.59
CA ILE A 32 -19.93 16.69 -10.04
C ILE A 32 -18.85 17.68 -9.57
N GLY A 33 -19.20 18.96 -9.38
CA GLY A 33 -18.27 19.98 -8.89
C GLY A 33 -17.91 19.73 -7.42
N ARG A 34 -18.92 19.47 -6.59
CA ARG A 34 -18.73 19.11 -5.17
C ARG A 34 -18.07 17.74 -5.01
N GLN A 35 -18.46 16.75 -5.82
CA GLN A 35 -17.81 15.44 -5.84
C GLN A 35 -16.31 15.61 -6.05
N ARG A 36 -15.90 16.35 -7.10
CA ARG A 36 -14.49 16.58 -7.42
C ARG A 36 -13.73 17.24 -6.27
N ASN A 37 -14.29 18.31 -5.71
CA ASN A 37 -13.61 19.06 -4.66
C ASN A 37 -13.49 18.24 -3.37
N LEU A 38 -14.58 17.59 -2.94
CA LEU A 38 -14.58 16.78 -1.72
C LEU A 38 -13.79 15.48 -1.89
N SER A 39 -13.79 14.85 -3.08
CA SER A 39 -12.98 13.66 -3.33
C SER A 39 -11.49 13.97 -3.24
N MET A 40 -11.06 15.13 -3.78
CA MET A 40 -9.68 15.58 -3.68
C MET A 40 -9.31 15.91 -2.23
N PHE A 41 -10.20 16.61 -1.51
CA PHE A 41 -10.00 16.92 -0.09
C PHE A 41 -9.83 15.66 0.76
N VAL A 42 -10.73 14.68 0.63
CA VAL A 42 -10.63 13.42 1.36
C VAL A 42 -9.30 12.71 1.04
N LYS A 43 -8.89 12.66 -0.23
CA LYS A 43 -7.63 12.01 -0.62
C LYS A 43 -6.40 12.72 -0.04
N ALA A 44 -6.43 14.04 0.05
CA ALA A 44 -5.36 14.80 0.68
C ALA A 44 -5.29 14.52 2.19
N GLU A 45 -6.42 14.48 2.89
CA GLU A 45 -6.47 14.16 4.32
C GLU A 45 -6.00 12.72 4.61
N GLU A 46 -6.41 11.74 3.79
CA GLU A 46 -5.92 10.35 3.90
C GLU A 46 -4.40 10.26 3.71
N LEU A 47 -3.84 11.04 2.77
CA LEU A 47 -2.40 11.12 2.57
C LEU A 47 -1.68 11.74 3.76
N LEU A 48 -2.18 12.87 4.27
CA LEU A 48 -1.59 13.55 5.44
C LEU A 48 -1.60 12.65 6.67
N ARG A 49 -2.72 11.96 6.94
CA ARG A 49 -2.80 10.98 8.05
C ARG A 49 -1.83 9.82 7.87
N THR A 50 -1.62 9.36 6.63
CA THR A 50 -0.62 8.33 6.35
C THR A 50 0.79 8.84 6.66
N MET A 51 1.11 10.08 6.29
CA MET A 51 2.41 10.69 6.61
C MET A 51 2.61 10.88 8.11
N GLU A 52 1.60 11.39 8.83
CA GLU A 52 1.62 11.53 10.29
C GLU A 52 1.76 10.18 10.98
N PHE A 53 1.03 9.17 10.51
CA PHE A 53 1.12 7.81 11.01
C PHE A 53 2.54 7.26 10.91
N PHE A 54 3.29 7.52 9.83
CA PHE A 54 4.69 7.08 9.77
C PHE A 54 5.68 7.98 10.51
N ARG A 55 5.42 9.29 10.61
CA ARG A 55 6.26 10.22 11.39
C ARG A 55 6.17 9.94 12.89
N ASP A 56 4.96 9.73 13.41
CA ASP A 56 4.74 9.52 14.84
C ASP A 56 5.10 8.09 15.27
N ASN A 57 5.34 7.18 14.31
CA ASN A 57 5.82 5.81 14.51
C ASN A 57 7.29 5.62 14.06
N GLU A 58 8.11 6.68 14.11
CA GLU A 58 9.54 6.66 13.71
C GLU A 58 10.38 5.58 14.43
N ASP A 59 9.98 5.13 15.63
CA ASP A 59 10.67 4.09 16.41
C ASP A 59 10.37 2.63 15.96
N GLY A 60 9.85 2.41 14.76
CA GLY A 60 9.82 1.08 14.14
C GLY A 60 8.79 0.09 14.73
N MET A 61 7.76 0.58 15.42
CA MET A 61 6.69 -0.26 15.98
C MET A 61 5.57 -0.59 15.00
N MET A 62 5.60 -0.06 13.78
CA MET A 62 4.57 -0.38 12.80
C MET A 62 4.95 -1.60 11.94
N LYS A 63 5.05 -2.72 12.63
CA LYS A 63 4.57 -3.99 12.10
C LYS A 63 3.05 -3.81 12.01
N ILE A 64 2.51 -3.40 10.86
CA ILE A 64 1.06 -3.40 10.62
C ILE A 64 0.58 -4.85 10.82
N CYS A 65 0.14 -5.16 12.06
CA CYS A 65 -0.38 -6.41 12.63
C CYS A 65 0.12 -7.80 12.14
N ALA A 66 1.16 -7.90 11.32
CA ALA A 66 1.57 -9.16 10.68
C ALA A 66 3.07 -9.50 10.78
N LEU A 67 3.91 -8.59 11.28
CA LEU A 67 5.35 -8.74 11.13
C LEU A 67 6.08 -8.97 12.44
N ASP A 68 5.85 -10.06 13.15
CA ASP A 68 6.99 -10.59 13.91
C ASP A 68 8.18 -10.71 12.95
N ALA A 69 9.26 -9.98 13.24
CA ALA A 69 10.41 -9.80 12.35
C ALA A 69 11.09 -11.14 12.00
N GLU A 70 10.68 -12.23 12.66
CA GLU A 70 11.08 -13.60 12.39
C GLU A 70 10.33 -14.27 11.21
N HIS A 71 9.28 -13.65 10.63
CA HIS A 71 8.41 -14.31 9.63
C HIS A 71 8.11 -13.53 8.32
N THR A 72 8.89 -12.48 8.00
CA THR A 72 8.83 -11.79 6.69
C THR A 72 9.42 -12.64 5.55
N SER A 73 8.71 -13.69 5.16
CA SER A 73 9.07 -14.50 4.00
C SER A 73 8.44 -13.94 2.71
N PRO A 74 9.11 -14.06 1.55
CA PRO A 74 8.51 -13.87 0.22
C PRO A 74 7.10 -14.45 0.07
N ARG A 75 6.90 -15.63 0.66
CA ARG A 75 5.65 -16.40 0.57
C ARG A 75 4.54 -15.79 1.41
N SER A 76 4.82 -15.37 2.65
CA SER A 76 3.81 -14.74 3.51
C SER A 76 3.32 -13.43 2.90
N MET A 77 4.23 -12.67 2.28
CA MET A 77 3.89 -11.48 1.51
C MET A 77 3.01 -11.78 0.28
N LEU A 78 3.38 -12.75 -0.57
CA LEU A 78 2.54 -13.15 -1.71
C LEU A 78 1.15 -13.62 -1.28
N SER A 79 1.06 -14.33 -0.15
CA SER A 79 -0.22 -14.74 0.45
C SER A 79 -1.05 -13.54 0.93
N ALA A 80 -0.42 -12.48 1.43
CA ALA A 80 -1.09 -11.27 1.88
C ALA A 80 -1.59 -10.39 0.71
N VAL A 81 -0.87 -10.38 -0.42
CA VAL A 81 -1.26 -9.63 -1.62
C VAL A 81 -2.35 -10.36 -2.43
N ARG A 82 -2.36 -11.70 -2.43
CA ARG A 82 -3.28 -12.54 -3.21
C ARG A 82 -4.77 -12.14 -3.15
N PRO A 83 -5.35 -11.77 -1.99
CA PRO A 83 -6.78 -11.39 -1.91
C PRO A 83 -7.15 -10.11 -2.68
N TYR A 84 -6.17 -9.28 -3.04
CA TYR A 84 -6.36 -8.01 -3.74
C TYR A 84 -6.14 -8.13 -5.26
N ALA A 85 -5.59 -9.26 -5.71
CA ALA A 85 -5.29 -9.54 -7.10
C ALA A 85 -6.54 -9.99 -7.89
N ASN A 86 -6.60 -9.63 -9.17
CA ASN A 86 -7.57 -10.19 -10.11
C ASN A 86 -7.23 -11.64 -10.50
N HIS A 87 -8.10 -12.33 -11.27
CA HIS A 87 -7.91 -13.75 -11.59
C HIS A 87 -6.55 -14.06 -12.24
N GLN A 88 -6.13 -13.26 -13.22
CA GLN A 88 -4.86 -13.45 -13.91
C GLN A 88 -3.67 -13.22 -12.98
N GLU A 89 -3.75 -12.18 -12.13
CA GLU A 89 -2.74 -11.88 -11.13
C GLU A 89 -2.65 -12.96 -10.04
N GLN A 90 -3.78 -13.55 -9.65
CA GLN A 90 -3.80 -14.67 -8.70
C GLN A 90 -3.09 -15.91 -9.26
N GLU A 91 -3.31 -16.24 -10.54
CA GLU A 91 -2.58 -17.35 -11.19
C GLU A 91 -1.07 -17.09 -11.23
N MET A 92 -0.66 -15.85 -11.50
CA MET A 92 0.74 -15.44 -11.46
C MET A 92 1.33 -15.58 -10.05
N ILE A 93 0.61 -15.10 -9.02
CA ILE A 93 1.01 -15.24 -7.61
C ILE A 93 1.13 -16.71 -7.22
N ASP A 94 0.21 -17.57 -7.65
CA ASP A 94 0.23 -19.00 -7.38
C ASP A 94 1.44 -19.68 -8.05
N MET A 95 1.80 -19.26 -9.27
CA MET A 95 3.02 -19.73 -9.96
C MET A 95 4.30 -19.29 -9.23
N MET A 96 4.39 -18.02 -8.82
CA MET A 96 5.51 -17.50 -8.03
C MET A 96 5.65 -18.23 -6.69
N THR A 97 4.52 -18.50 -6.03
CA THR A 97 4.49 -19.22 -4.74
C THR A 97 5.05 -20.64 -4.89
N ARG A 98 4.62 -21.38 -5.92
CA ARG A 98 5.12 -22.73 -6.22
C ARG A 98 6.60 -22.75 -6.59
N PHE A 99 7.06 -21.73 -7.31
CA PHE A 99 8.47 -21.57 -7.67
C PHE A 99 9.36 -21.36 -6.43
N LEU A 100 8.91 -20.52 -5.49
CA LEU A 100 9.59 -20.31 -4.21
C LEU A 100 9.62 -21.57 -3.35
N GLU A 101 8.55 -22.38 -3.35
CA GLU A 101 8.50 -23.67 -2.64
C GLU A 101 9.45 -24.72 -3.24
N THR A 102 9.73 -24.65 -4.54
CA THR A 102 10.65 -25.57 -5.23
C THR A 102 12.11 -25.21 -4.93
N ARG A 103 12.41 -23.93 -4.67
CA ARG A 103 13.74 -23.40 -4.29
C ARG A 103 13.98 -23.36 -2.78
N LYS A 104 13.56 -24.39 -2.02
CA LYS A 104 13.75 -24.53 -0.55
C LYS A 104 15.21 -24.34 -0.03
N GLY A 105 16.22 -24.18 -0.90
CA GLY A 105 17.61 -23.85 -0.55
C GLY A 105 18.05 -22.38 -0.73
N ALA A 106 17.19 -21.48 -1.23
CA ALA A 106 17.50 -20.04 -1.40
C ALA A 106 16.65 -19.15 -0.46
N ALA A 107 16.14 -19.71 0.63
CA ALA A 107 15.14 -19.13 1.53
C ALA A 107 15.59 -17.86 2.29
N ASN A 108 16.82 -17.39 2.10
CA ASN A 108 17.34 -16.19 2.76
C ASN A 108 17.37 -14.95 1.86
N ALA A 109 17.04 -15.05 0.58
CA ALA A 109 16.82 -13.88 -0.26
C ALA A 109 15.35 -13.47 -0.10
N GLY A 110 15.06 -12.62 0.88
CA GLY A 110 13.76 -11.96 0.99
C GLY A 110 13.39 -11.30 -0.33
N VAL A 111 12.10 -11.25 -0.65
CA VAL A 111 11.63 -10.46 -1.79
C VAL A 111 11.81 -9.01 -1.37
N THR A 112 12.74 -8.34 -2.03
CA THR A 112 13.03 -6.95 -1.69
C THR A 112 11.84 -6.08 -2.10
N PRO A 113 11.59 -4.96 -1.40
CA PRO A 113 10.60 -3.98 -1.83
C PRO A 113 10.75 -3.58 -3.31
N ASP A 114 11.99 -3.56 -3.83
CA ASP A 114 12.27 -3.28 -5.24
C ASP A 114 11.69 -4.33 -6.20
N GLN A 115 11.64 -5.60 -5.78
CA GLN A 115 11.04 -6.67 -6.57
C GLN A 115 9.52 -6.58 -6.56
N LEU A 116 8.91 -6.07 -5.49
CA LEU A 116 7.48 -5.72 -5.47
C LEU A 116 7.20 -4.53 -6.40
N LEU A 117 8.03 -3.49 -6.34
CA LEU A 117 7.90 -2.32 -7.23
C LEU A 117 8.06 -2.70 -8.71
N ALA A 118 8.81 -3.76 -9.02
CA ALA A 118 8.94 -4.30 -10.37
C ALA A 118 7.67 -4.95 -10.93
N LEU A 119 6.69 -5.27 -10.07
CA LEU A 119 5.38 -5.78 -10.50
C LEU A 119 4.42 -4.64 -10.90
N LEU A 120 4.75 -3.39 -10.55
CA LEU A 120 3.95 -2.24 -10.92
C LEU A 120 4.20 -1.84 -12.38
N PRO A 121 3.20 -1.26 -13.08
CA PRO A 121 3.40 -0.70 -14.40
C PRO A 121 4.55 0.33 -14.42
N PRO A 122 5.33 0.44 -15.51
CA PRO A 122 6.47 1.35 -15.59
C PRO A 122 6.14 2.81 -15.24
N ASP A 123 4.94 3.28 -15.63
CA ASP A 123 4.48 4.64 -15.35
C ASP A 123 4.29 4.88 -13.84
N VAL A 124 3.76 3.90 -13.12
CA VAL A 124 3.55 3.98 -11.66
C VAL A 124 4.89 4.00 -10.94
N LYS A 125 5.87 3.23 -11.43
CA LYS A 125 7.22 3.21 -10.87
C LYS A 125 7.91 4.57 -11.00
N ASN A 126 7.87 5.18 -12.18
CA ASN A 126 8.47 6.51 -12.41
C ASN A 126 7.80 7.59 -11.53
N GLN A 127 6.48 7.50 -11.34
CA GLN A 127 5.75 8.39 -10.42
C GLN A 127 6.19 8.18 -8.97
N PHE A 128 6.37 6.95 -8.53
CA PHE A 128 6.84 6.65 -7.18
C PHE A 128 8.25 7.21 -6.92
N GLU A 129 9.19 7.03 -7.85
CA GLU A 129 10.54 7.62 -7.76
C GLU A 129 10.48 9.16 -7.69
N THR A 130 9.59 9.77 -8.49
CA THR A 130 9.36 11.22 -8.46
C THR A 130 8.83 11.67 -7.09
N LEU A 131 7.84 10.98 -6.55
CA LEU A 131 7.29 11.28 -5.23
C LEU A 131 8.32 11.07 -4.12
N GLN A 132 9.17 10.05 -4.22
CA GLN A 132 10.25 9.81 -3.27
C GLN A 132 11.25 10.97 -3.24
N MET A 133 11.65 11.48 -4.41
CA MET A 133 12.52 12.67 -4.50
C MET A 133 11.86 13.90 -3.85
N VAL A 134 10.56 14.11 -4.10
CA VAL A 134 9.81 15.21 -3.51
C VAL A 134 9.71 15.07 -1.99
N ILE A 135 9.32 13.91 -1.47
CA ILE A 135 9.21 13.65 -0.03
C ILE A 135 10.57 13.85 0.66
N GLN A 136 11.67 13.38 0.07
CA GLN A 136 13.03 13.58 0.59
C GLN A 136 13.42 15.06 0.61
N SER A 137 12.99 15.86 -0.36
CA SER A 137 13.24 17.31 -0.37
C SER A 137 12.48 18.07 0.72
N PHE A 138 11.40 17.49 1.24
CA PHE A 138 10.60 18.04 2.35
C PHE A 138 10.92 17.39 3.71
N ALA A 139 11.75 16.35 3.73
CA ALA A 139 12.28 15.81 4.98
C ALA A 139 13.18 16.88 5.62
N PRO A 140 12.92 17.29 6.89
CA PRO A 140 13.76 18.26 7.55
C PRO A 140 15.20 17.72 7.55
N GLY A 141 16.10 18.52 6.98
CA GLY A 141 17.49 18.14 6.78
C GLY A 141 18.09 17.54 8.05
N GLY A 142 18.75 16.39 7.88
CA GLY A 142 19.77 15.95 8.81
C GLY A 142 20.68 17.14 9.10
N SER A 143 20.74 17.50 10.38
CA SER A 143 21.56 18.60 10.86
C SER A 143 23.04 18.32 10.57
N ALA A 144 23.77 19.42 10.39
CA ALA A 144 25.21 19.52 10.16
C ALA A 144 26.10 18.65 11.07
#